data_AF-A0A0Q9M6R4-F1
#
_entry.id   AF-A0A0Q9M6R4-F1
#
_cell.length_a   1.000
_cell.length_b   1.000
_cell.length_c   1.000
_cell.angle_alpha   90.00
_cell.angle_beta   90.00
_cell.angle_gamma   90.00
#
_symmetry.space_group_name_H-M   'P 1'
#
loop_
_entity.id
_entity.type
_entity.pdbx_description
1 polymer ?
#
loop_
_entity_poly.entity_id
_entity_poly.type
_entity_poly.pdbx_seq_one_letter_code
_entity_poly.pdbx_strand_id
1 'polypeptide(L)'
;MTGQLTKDLIDLMGQSQNYESRRLAETLNFVCSAMIGHRGNTGGNPYSALNVERMFSALRLLKTRSDHEAAPFVTAWLPSVEAFDDHPVPPSSNSVAGEIARALSGTGSGDAVAKAVAEISRAAMQPGSGAIYERLERELKASVCSRLACYGDVSYLRPLASLAEVQGVLDIATLNYDLTVEAMCQQAGVEFDTGIVGWEPGKPLEFEPRSGPKLNLIKLHGSIDWTYQPRIPGNGDENRFIRTSVVTTSEPADNRVPAIVIGDREKLTADGPTLALMRSFQESLEKARRLVIVGYSFGDDHINGVIRDWINADGSRTLTVLDPAWPRQPHGFQKDLVDGLLSTSFRGPTGPPRMKVIRNTAKEKLLEALQQGPTPDQLNRFEAKFLRDSDGTPLIRVTNLGDDVEGLTIRTERNQPEGCVDILRGFAQPRSGADTVPWHNLGDLAVDTYLDVEPRFIEQKSGRIAMSLQYLTSTRQEVTRVEVDVTAE
;
A
#
# COMPACT_ATOMS: atom_id res chain seq x y z
N MET A 1 -1.34 -0.40 -8.71
CA MET A 1 -1.06 -1.81 -9.05
C MET A 1 -2.31 -2.69 -8.99
N THR A 2 -3.12 -2.62 -7.91
CA THR A 2 -4.34 -3.44 -7.74
C THR A 2 -5.44 -3.22 -8.79
N GLY A 3 -5.66 -2.00 -9.26
CA GLY A 3 -6.66 -1.71 -10.31
C GLY A 3 -6.32 -2.30 -11.68
N GLN A 4 -5.05 -2.26 -12.08
CA GLN A 4 -4.59 -2.90 -13.33
C GLN A 4 -4.68 -4.42 -13.22
N LEU A 5 -4.29 -5.02 -12.09
CA LEU A 5 -4.45 -6.45 -11.85
C LEU A 5 -5.93 -6.87 -11.94
N THR A 6 -6.84 -6.09 -11.35
CA THR A 6 -8.28 -6.37 -11.43
C THR A 6 -8.78 -6.34 -12.88
N LYS A 7 -8.32 -5.38 -13.69
CA LYS A 7 -8.65 -5.30 -15.11
C LYS A 7 -8.09 -6.49 -15.89
N ASP A 8 -6.82 -6.82 -15.70
CA ASP A 8 -6.16 -7.96 -16.34
C ASP A 8 -6.92 -9.28 -16.03
N LEU A 9 -7.40 -9.46 -14.79
CA LEU A 9 -8.19 -10.62 -14.38
C LEU A 9 -9.55 -10.69 -15.09
N ILE A 10 -10.25 -9.55 -15.23
CA ILE A 10 -11.51 -9.47 -15.97
C ILE A 10 -11.30 -9.86 -17.44
N ASP A 11 -10.27 -9.30 -18.07
CA ASP A 11 -9.95 -9.55 -19.48
C ASP A 11 -9.57 -11.03 -19.69
N LEU A 12 -8.80 -11.62 -18.77
CA LEU A 12 -8.38 -13.03 -18.83
C LEU A 12 -9.57 -13.98 -18.70
N MET A 13 -10.48 -13.72 -17.75
CA MET A 13 -11.67 -14.55 -17.59
C MET A 13 -12.65 -14.41 -18.77
N GLY A 14 -12.72 -13.23 -19.39
CA GLY A 14 -13.59 -12.96 -20.54
C GLY A 14 -13.19 -13.70 -21.83
N GLN A 15 -11.98 -14.23 -21.92
CA GLN A 15 -11.47 -14.94 -23.11
C GLN A 15 -11.96 -16.40 -23.21
N SER A 16 -12.54 -16.96 -22.15
CA SER A 16 -12.92 -18.37 -22.11
C SER A 16 -14.25 -18.66 -22.83
N GLN A 17 -14.28 -19.71 -23.65
CA GLN A 17 -15.42 -20.04 -24.53
C GLN A 17 -16.42 -21.04 -23.94
N ASN A 18 -16.11 -21.72 -22.83
CA ASN A 18 -17.01 -22.72 -22.24
C ASN A 18 -18.14 -22.06 -21.41
N TYR A 19 -19.26 -22.76 -21.22
CA TYR A 19 -20.44 -22.22 -20.52
C TYR A 19 -20.14 -21.80 -19.08
N GLU A 20 -19.44 -22.64 -18.33
CA GLU A 20 -19.09 -22.40 -16.93
C GLU A 20 -18.25 -21.14 -16.73
N SER A 21 -17.22 -20.95 -17.56
CA SER A 21 -16.36 -19.77 -17.51
C SER A 21 -17.11 -18.50 -17.91
N ARG A 22 -18.07 -18.57 -18.84
CA ARG A 22 -18.92 -17.41 -19.15
C ARG A 22 -19.75 -17.00 -17.93
N ARG A 23 -20.35 -17.98 -17.23
CA ARG A 23 -21.13 -17.71 -16.01
C ARG A 23 -20.26 -17.07 -14.92
N LEU A 24 -19.01 -17.52 -14.76
CA LEU A 24 -18.04 -16.90 -13.84
C LEU A 24 -17.66 -15.48 -14.25
N ALA A 25 -17.44 -15.23 -15.54
CA ALA A 25 -17.13 -13.90 -16.08
C ALA A 25 -18.30 -12.92 -15.89
N GLU A 26 -19.54 -13.35 -16.13
CA GLU A 26 -20.75 -12.57 -15.87
C GLU A 26 -20.89 -12.23 -14.38
N THR A 27 -20.63 -13.22 -13.51
CA THR A 27 -20.66 -13.02 -12.05
C THR A 27 -19.59 -12.02 -11.60
N LEU A 28 -18.38 -12.10 -12.14
CA LEU A 28 -17.30 -11.13 -11.88
C LEU A 28 -17.69 -9.72 -12.34
N ASN A 29 -18.21 -9.59 -13.55
CA ASN A 29 -18.64 -8.30 -14.10
C ASN A 29 -19.75 -7.67 -13.23
N PHE A 30 -20.67 -8.49 -12.72
CA PHE A 30 -21.68 -8.05 -11.77
C PHE A 30 -21.06 -7.51 -10.48
N VAL A 31 -20.16 -8.27 -9.84
CA VAL A 31 -19.50 -7.86 -8.59
C VAL A 31 -18.74 -6.54 -8.79
N CYS A 32 -17.96 -6.43 -9.86
CA CYS A 32 -17.25 -5.21 -10.22
C CYS A 32 -18.20 -4.03 -10.45
N SER A 33 -19.29 -4.23 -11.19
CA SER A 33 -20.29 -3.18 -11.45
C SER A 33 -20.97 -2.71 -10.17
N ALA A 34 -21.31 -3.63 -9.25
CA ALA A 34 -21.89 -3.29 -7.97
C ALA A 34 -20.92 -2.45 -7.11
N MET A 35 -19.63 -2.82 -7.08
CA MET A 35 -18.60 -2.07 -6.35
C MET A 35 -18.37 -0.67 -6.94
N ILE A 36 -18.29 -0.56 -8.27
CA ILE A 36 -18.16 0.72 -8.99
C ILE A 36 -19.37 1.61 -8.73
N GLY A 37 -20.58 1.06 -8.89
CA GLY A 37 -21.84 1.78 -8.68
C GLY A 37 -21.97 2.30 -7.25
N HIS A 38 -21.62 1.48 -6.26
CA HIS A 38 -21.59 1.91 -4.86
C HIS A 38 -20.62 3.08 -4.63
N ARG A 39 -19.39 3.00 -5.18
CA ARG A 39 -18.42 4.10 -5.05
C ARG A 39 -18.87 5.38 -5.75
N GLY A 40 -19.43 5.26 -6.95
CA GLY A 40 -20.01 6.39 -7.68
C GLY A 40 -21.13 7.08 -6.90
N ASN A 41 -22.02 6.31 -6.28
CA ASN A 41 -23.12 6.85 -5.45
C ASN A 41 -22.63 7.60 -4.21
N THR A 42 -21.44 7.26 -3.69
CA THR A 42 -20.81 7.99 -2.57
C THR A 42 -20.00 9.22 -3.01
N GLY A 43 -20.01 9.57 -4.30
CA GLY A 43 -19.25 10.71 -4.85
C GLY A 43 -17.74 10.46 -5.00
N GLY A 44 -17.28 9.24 -4.74
CA GLY A 44 -15.88 8.86 -4.92
C GLY A 44 -15.54 8.54 -6.39
N ASN A 45 -14.25 8.49 -6.73
CA ASN A 45 -13.81 8.02 -8.05
C ASN A 45 -14.28 6.55 -8.26
N PRO A 46 -15.12 6.26 -9.27
CA PRO A 46 -15.68 4.92 -9.46
C PRO A 46 -14.62 3.84 -9.69
N TYR A 47 -13.50 4.18 -10.36
CA TYR A 47 -12.43 3.22 -10.64
C TYR A 47 -11.58 2.89 -9.40
N SER A 48 -11.62 3.72 -8.35
CA SER A 48 -10.98 3.41 -7.06
C SER A 48 -11.67 2.25 -6.33
N ALA A 49 -12.86 1.84 -6.77
CA ALA A 49 -13.55 0.66 -6.27
C ALA A 49 -12.82 -0.65 -6.64
N LEU A 50 -12.16 -0.68 -7.80
CA LEU A 50 -11.52 -1.87 -8.36
C LEU A 50 -10.18 -2.10 -7.67
N ASN A 51 -10.24 -2.67 -6.48
CA ASN A 51 -9.10 -3.18 -5.73
C ASN A 51 -9.29 -4.68 -5.54
N VAL A 52 -8.26 -5.47 -5.91
CA VAL A 52 -8.27 -6.93 -5.82
C VAL A 52 -8.58 -7.44 -4.41
N GLU A 53 -8.05 -6.81 -3.35
CA GLU A 53 -8.30 -7.20 -1.96
C GLU A 53 -9.76 -6.97 -1.56
N ARG A 54 -10.34 -5.83 -1.98
CA ARG A 54 -11.76 -5.53 -1.77
C ARG A 54 -12.66 -6.48 -2.55
N MET A 55 -12.27 -6.84 -3.77
CA MET A 55 -12.99 -7.79 -4.59
C MET A 55 -13.02 -9.18 -3.93
N PHE A 56 -11.87 -9.69 -3.47
CA PHE A 56 -11.82 -10.95 -2.72
C PHE A 56 -12.62 -10.89 -1.42
N SER A 57 -12.57 -9.77 -0.71
CA SER A 57 -13.38 -9.56 0.50
C SER A 57 -14.88 -9.60 0.19
N ALA A 58 -15.31 -8.98 -0.91
CA ALA A 58 -16.69 -9.01 -1.38
C ALA A 58 -17.12 -10.43 -1.76
N LEU A 59 -16.29 -11.19 -2.48
CA LEU A 59 -16.59 -12.58 -2.84
C LEU A 59 -16.73 -13.49 -1.62
N ARG A 60 -15.87 -13.35 -0.60
CA ARG A 60 -15.98 -14.11 0.65
C ARG A 60 -17.25 -13.78 1.42
N LEU A 61 -17.59 -12.49 1.49
CA LEU A 61 -18.85 -12.05 2.08
C LEU A 61 -20.04 -12.65 1.32
N LEU A 62 -20.07 -12.58 -0.01
CA LEU A 62 -21.17 -13.12 -0.81
C LEU A 62 -21.28 -14.64 -0.69
N LYS A 63 -20.14 -15.35 -0.62
CA LYS A 63 -20.06 -16.80 -0.40
C LYS A 63 -20.68 -17.21 0.95
N THR A 64 -20.48 -16.43 2.00
CA THR A 64 -20.91 -16.76 3.38
C THR A 64 -22.03 -15.84 3.89
N ARG A 65 -22.73 -15.15 2.98
CA ARG A 65 -23.66 -14.05 3.32
C ARG A 65 -24.79 -14.45 4.24
N SER A 66 -25.23 -15.71 4.16
CA SER A 66 -26.31 -16.25 4.99
C SER A 66 -25.89 -16.40 6.46
N ASP A 67 -24.60 -16.62 6.71
CA ASP A 67 -24.02 -16.83 8.04
C ASP A 67 -23.32 -15.56 8.58
N HIS A 68 -23.22 -14.50 7.75
CA HIS A 68 -22.53 -13.26 8.11
C HIS A 68 -23.26 -12.54 9.25
N GLU A 69 -22.53 -11.89 10.18
CA GLU A 69 -23.12 -11.25 11.37
C GLU A 69 -24.11 -10.12 11.03
N ALA A 70 -23.97 -9.55 9.83
CA ALA A 70 -24.87 -8.52 9.30
C ALA A 70 -26.18 -9.09 8.72
N ALA A 71 -26.28 -10.39 8.43
CA ALA A 71 -27.42 -11.00 7.76
C ALA A 71 -28.77 -10.71 8.44
N PRO A 72 -28.90 -10.72 9.79
CA PRO A 72 -30.17 -10.39 10.45
C PRO A 72 -30.65 -8.95 10.24
N PHE A 73 -29.76 -8.05 9.83
CA PHE A 73 -30.05 -6.63 9.58
C PHE A 73 -30.19 -6.29 8.09
N VAL A 74 -29.98 -7.27 7.20
CA VAL A 74 -30.10 -7.11 5.76
C VAL A 74 -31.45 -7.68 5.31
N THR A 75 -32.42 -6.80 5.06
CA THR A 75 -33.76 -7.20 4.59
C THR A 75 -33.70 -7.94 3.25
N ALA A 76 -32.82 -7.51 2.35
CA ALA A 76 -32.57 -8.18 1.08
C ALA A 76 -31.21 -7.75 0.51
N TRP A 77 -30.48 -8.70 -0.10
CA TRP A 77 -29.35 -8.40 -0.97
C TRP A 77 -29.85 -7.85 -2.32
N LEU A 78 -28.95 -7.27 -3.13
CA LEU A 78 -29.29 -6.94 -4.52
C LEU A 78 -29.84 -8.19 -5.21
N PRO A 79 -31.00 -8.14 -5.91
CA PRO A 79 -31.60 -9.32 -6.53
C PRO A 79 -30.65 -10.09 -7.45
N SER A 80 -29.72 -9.37 -8.10
CA SER A 80 -28.67 -9.96 -8.93
C SER A 80 -27.69 -10.85 -8.16
N VAL A 81 -27.48 -10.65 -6.85
CA VAL A 81 -26.68 -11.56 -6.03
C VAL A 81 -27.29 -12.96 -6.05
N GLU A 82 -28.59 -13.05 -5.81
CA GLU A 82 -29.31 -14.33 -5.83
C GLU A 82 -29.43 -14.87 -7.27
N ALA A 83 -29.70 -14.01 -8.26
CA ALA A 83 -29.87 -14.44 -9.65
C ALA A 83 -28.63 -15.15 -10.25
N PHE A 84 -27.42 -14.83 -9.80
CA PHE A 84 -26.20 -15.51 -10.25
C PHE A 84 -25.89 -16.77 -9.42
N ASP A 85 -26.41 -16.90 -8.20
CA ASP A 85 -26.04 -17.95 -7.27
C ASP A 85 -26.84 -19.25 -7.48
N ASP A 86 -26.31 -20.35 -6.97
CA ASP A 86 -26.97 -21.64 -7.01
C ASP A 86 -27.89 -21.77 -5.79
N HIS A 87 -29.20 -21.77 -6.03
CA HIS A 87 -30.19 -22.05 -5.01
C HIS A 87 -30.33 -23.57 -4.81
N PRO A 88 -30.53 -24.03 -3.56
CA PRO A 88 -30.77 -25.44 -3.26
C PRO A 88 -32.17 -25.84 -3.74
N VAL A 89 -32.37 -25.90 -5.05
CA VAL A 89 -33.54 -26.53 -5.64
C VAL A 89 -33.34 -28.04 -5.45
N PRO A 90 -34.24 -28.74 -4.75
CA PRO A 90 -34.13 -30.18 -4.58
C PRO A 90 -33.95 -30.86 -5.95
N PRO A 91 -33.12 -31.90 -6.07
CA PRO A 91 -32.87 -32.61 -7.34
C PRO A 91 -34.12 -33.29 -7.94
N SER A 92 -35.29 -33.08 -7.37
CA SER A 92 -36.59 -33.38 -7.97
C SER A 92 -36.98 -32.41 -9.09
N SER A 93 -36.04 -31.82 -9.84
CA SER A 93 -36.36 -31.06 -11.06
C SER A 93 -37.01 -31.94 -12.14
N ASN A 94 -36.84 -33.27 -12.05
CA ASN A 94 -37.63 -34.25 -12.80
C ASN A 94 -39.09 -34.38 -12.30
N SER A 95 -39.47 -33.73 -11.19
CA SER A 95 -40.82 -33.78 -10.64
C SER A 95 -41.75 -32.77 -11.30
N VAL A 96 -41.39 -31.49 -11.50
CA VAL A 96 -42.40 -30.55 -12.05
C VAL A 96 -42.77 -30.88 -13.49
N ALA A 97 -41.80 -31.10 -14.38
CA ALA A 97 -42.11 -31.52 -15.75
C ALA A 97 -42.81 -32.89 -15.78
N GLY A 98 -42.41 -33.82 -14.90
CA GLY A 98 -43.04 -35.14 -14.76
C GLY A 98 -44.45 -35.10 -14.17
N GLU A 99 -44.71 -34.22 -13.21
CA GLU A 99 -46.03 -33.99 -12.58
C GLU A 99 -46.95 -33.26 -13.55
N ILE A 100 -46.44 -32.29 -14.32
CA ILE A 100 -47.17 -31.63 -15.41
C ILE A 100 -47.55 -32.66 -16.48
N ALA A 101 -46.60 -33.50 -16.91
CA ALA A 101 -46.87 -34.55 -17.90
C ALA A 101 -47.87 -35.59 -17.37
N ARG A 102 -47.80 -35.96 -16.09
CA ARG A 102 -48.78 -36.86 -15.44
C ARG A 102 -50.16 -36.22 -15.32
N ALA A 103 -50.24 -34.93 -14.97
CA ALA A 103 -51.49 -34.19 -14.94
C ALA A 103 -52.14 -34.09 -16.32
N LEU A 104 -51.36 -33.80 -17.37
CA LEU A 104 -51.85 -33.70 -18.76
C LEU A 104 -52.25 -35.06 -19.35
N SER A 105 -51.63 -36.16 -18.91
CA SER A 105 -52.00 -37.53 -19.29
C SER A 105 -53.14 -38.13 -18.46
N GLY A 106 -53.71 -37.38 -17.51
CA GLY A 106 -54.82 -37.81 -16.66
C GLY A 106 -54.44 -38.81 -15.55
N THR A 107 -53.14 -39.02 -15.32
CA THR A 107 -52.61 -39.95 -14.31
C THR A 107 -52.11 -39.25 -13.04
N GLY A 108 -52.05 -37.92 -13.04
CA GLY A 108 -51.63 -37.08 -11.93
C GLY A 108 -52.75 -36.22 -11.34
N SER A 109 -52.46 -35.55 -10.22
CA SER A 109 -53.37 -34.61 -9.56
C SER A 109 -52.84 -33.18 -9.69
N GLY A 110 -53.73 -32.21 -9.91
CA GLY A 110 -53.37 -30.78 -9.89
C GLY A 110 -52.75 -30.33 -8.56
N ASP A 111 -53.06 -31.00 -7.45
CA ASP A 111 -52.46 -30.75 -6.13
C ASP A 111 -50.96 -31.12 -6.09
N ALA A 112 -50.55 -32.14 -6.84
CA ALA A 112 -49.15 -32.54 -6.94
C ALA A 112 -48.30 -31.50 -7.69
N VAL A 113 -48.86 -30.93 -8.77
CA VAL A 113 -48.23 -29.82 -9.51
C VAL A 113 -48.12 -28.59 -8.61
N ALA A 114 -49.19 -28.23 -7.88
CA ALA A 114 -49.19 -27.09 -6.97
C ALA A 114 -48.14 -27.24 -5.85
N LYS A 115 -48.02 -28.43 -5.25
CA LYS A 115 -46.99 -28.73 -4.24
C LYS A 115 -45.58 -28.62 -4.80
N ALA A 116 -45.34 -29.19 -5.98
CA ALA A 116 -44.03 -29.13 -6.62
C ALA A 116 -43.62 -27.70 -6.99
N VAL A 117 -44.56 -26.89 -7.51
CA VAL A 117 -44.33 -25.44 -7.74
C VAL A 117 -44.05 -24.71 -6.43
N ALA A 118 -44.84 -24.95 -5.38
CA ALA A 118 -44.64 -24.31 -4.08
C ALA A 118 -43.32 -24.70 -3.41
N GLU A 119 -42.82 -25.91 -3.64
CA GLU A 119 -41.48 -26.35 -3.20
C GLU A 119 -40.37 -25.64 -3.96
N ILE A 120 -40.46 -25.54 -5.29
CA ILE A 120 -39.50 -24.75 -6.09
C ILE A 120 -39.52 -23.28 -5.67
N SER A 121 -40.70 -22.68 -5.51
CA SER A 121 -40.80 -21.28 -5.07
C SER A 121 -40.17 -21.07 -3.70
N ARG A 122 -40.41 -21.98 -2.73
CA ARG A 122 -39.78 -21.90 -1.41
C ARG A 122 -38.27 -22.06 -1.47
N ALA A 123 -37.76 -22.96 -2.32
CA ALA A 123 -36.33 -23.17 -2.53
C ALA A 123 -35.66 -21.96 -3.20
N ALA A 124 -36.30 -21.36 -4.21
CA ALA A 124 -35.83 -20.16 -4.89
C ALA A 124 -35.87 -18.90 -4.00
N MET A 125 -36.67 -18.91 -2.91
CA MET A 125 -36.69 -17.85 -1.91
C MET A 125 -35.62 -18.04 -0.80
N GLN A 126 -34.98 -19.21 -0.71
CA GLN A 126 -33.85 -19.38 0.20
C GLN A 126 -32.62 -18.66 -0.36
N PRO A 127 -31.75 -18.10 0.50
CA PRO A 127 -30.44 -17.63 0.06
C PRO A 127 -29.72 -18.71 -0.73
N GLY A 128 -29.11 -18.33 -1.85
CA GLY A 128 -28.23 -19.20 -2.61
C GLY A 128 -27.07 -19.74 -1.76
N SER A 129 -26.50 -20.86 -2.22
CA SER A 129 -25.46 -21.61 -1.52
C SER A 129 -24.10 -20.92 -1.44
N GLY A 130 -23.88 -19.86 -2.21
CA GLY A 130 -22.58 -19.20 -2.35
C GLY A 130 -21.60 -19.94 -3.25
N ALA A 131 -22.00 -21.07 -3.85
CA ALA A 131 -21.12 -21.96 -4.60
C ALA A 131 -20.47 -21.27 -5.81
N ILE A 132 -21.19 -20.38 -6.49
CA ILE A 132 -20.62 -19.64 -7.63
C ILE A 132 -19.54 -18.66 -7.18
N TYR A 133 -19.72 -18.02 -6.02
CA TYR A 133 -18.74 -17.08 -5.46
C TYR A 133 -17.50 -17.81 -4.95
N GLU A 134 -17.67 -19.01 -4.37
CA GLU A 134 -16.54 -19.86 -4.01
C GLU A 134 -15.73 -20.30 -5.24
N ARG A 135 -16.42 -20.74 -6.30
CA ARG A 135 -15.76 -21.12 -7.56
C ARG A 135 -15.06 -19.94 -8.21
N LEU A 136 -15.70 -18.78 -8.23
CA LEU A 136 -15.12 -17.54 -8.74
C LEU A 136 -13.89 -17.12 -7.94
N GLU A 137 -13.94 -17.16 -6.60
CA GLU A 137 -12.79 -16.90 -5.73
C GLU A 137 -11.61 -17.82 -6.09
N ARG A 138 -11.87 -19.10 -6.34
CA ARG A 138 -10.84 -20.10 -6.68
C ARG A 138 -10.17 -19.82 -8.02
N GLU A 139 -10.95 -19.57 -9.07
CA GLU A 139 -10.43 -19.28 -10.42
C GLU A 139 -9.68 -17.94 -10.47
N LEU A 140 -10.16 -16.93 -9.73
CA LEU A 140 -9.44 -15.66 -9.59
C LEU A 140 -8.11 -15.83 -8.86
N LYS A 141 -8.04 -16.64 -7.79
CA LYS A 141 -6.76 -16.93 -7.11
C LYS A 141 -5.74 -17.58 -8.05
N ALA A 142 -6.16 -18.56 -8.84
CA ALA A 142 -5.29 -19.21 -9.83
C ALA A 142 -4.79 -18.20 -10.88
N SER A 143 -5.68 -17.33 -11.35
CA SER A 143 -5.35 -16.27 -12.31
C SER A 143 -4.36 -15.24 -11.73
N VAL A 144 -4.52 -14.87 -10.47
CA VAL A 144 -3.57 -14.01 -9.73
C VAL A 144 -2.20 -14.68 -9.63
N CYS A 145 -2.13 -15.95 -9.25
CA CYS A 145 -0.86 -16.68 -9.15
C CYS A 145 -0.12 -16.72 -10.48
N SER A 146 -0.81 -17.10 -11.55
CA SER A 146 -0.25 -17.11 -12.90
C SER A 146 0.27 -15.74 -13.33
N ARG A 147 -0.51 -14.68 -13.06
CA ARG A 147 -0.12 -13.31 -13.45
C ARG A 147 1.09 -12.78 -12.67
N LEU A 148 1.16 -13.07 -11.37
CA LEU A 148 2.24 -12.64 -10.48
C LEU A 148 3.52 -13.47 -10.66
N ALA A 149 3.42 -14.70 -11.15
CA ALA A 149 4.57 -15.52 -11.52
C ALA A 149 5.33 -14.92 -12.73
N CYS A 150 4.63 -14.20 -13.61
CA CYS A 150 5.20 -13.52 -14.77
C CYS A 150 5.75 -12.12 -14.41
N TYR A 151 6.79 -12.06 -13.58
CA TYR A 151 7.48 -10.81 -13.26
C TYR A 151 8.45 -10.37 -14.37
N GLY A 152 8.71 -9.06 -14.44
CA GLY A 152 9.63 -8.46 -15.41
C GLY A 152 11.08 -8.45 -14.94
N ASP A 153 11.85 -7.47 -15.41
CA ASP A 153 13.23 -7.26 -14.96
C ASP A 153 13.31 -6.92 -13.47
N VAL A 154 14.13 -7.68 -12.74
CA VAL A 154 14.37 -7.54 -11.29
C VAL A 154 15.76 -6.97 -10.98
N SER A 155 16.54 -6.58 -12.00
CA SER A 155 17.91 -6.05 -11.84
C SER A 155 17.99 -4.85 -10.89
N TYR A 156 16.92 -4.06 -10.82
CA TYR A 156 16.84 -2.90 -9.93
C TYR A 156 16.82 -3.25 -8.44
N LEU A 157 16.53 -4.50 -8.07
CA LEU A 157 16.56 -5.00 -6.69
C LEU A 157 17.98 -5.45 -6.25
N ARG A 158 18.97 -5.50 -7.15
CA ARG A 158 20.36 -5.87 -6.85
C ARG A 158 21.00 -5.12 -5.66
N PRO A 159 20.68 -3.85 -5.37
CA PRO A 159 21.18 -3.19 -4.16
C PRO A 159 20.88 -3.95 -2.85
N LEU A 160 19.82 -4.77 -2.79
CA LEU A 160 19.51 -5.62 -1.63
C LEU A 160 20.54 -6.76 -1.49
N ALA A 161 20.92 -7.40 -2.58
CA ALA A 161 21.98 -8.41 -2.59
C ALA A 161 23.32 -7.82 -2.14
N SER A 162 23.70 -6.66 -2.69
CA SER A 162 24.93 -5.97 -2.28
C SER A 162 24.91 -5.57 -0.80
N LEU A 163 23.74 -5.21 -0.25
CA LEU A 163 23.62 -4.91 1.16
C LEU A 163 23.79 -6.16 2.03
N ALA A 164 23.22 -7.30 1.62
CA ALA A 164 23.43 -8.58 2.30
C ALA A 164 24.89 -9.04 2.26
N GLU A 165 25.61 -8.79 1.16
CA GLU A 165 27.06 -9.06 1.08
C GLU A 165 27.86 -8.27 2.11
N VAL A 166 27.49 -7.01 2.35
CA VAL A 166 28.14 -6.15 3.34
C VAL A 166 27.75 -6.53 4.78
N GLN A 167 26.50 -6.90 5.01
CA GLN A 167 25.97 -7.17 6.36
C GLN A 167 26.10 -8.64 6.79
N GLY A 168 26.37 -9.55 5.86
CA GLY A 168 26.30 -10.99 6.06
C GLY A 168 24.85 -11.52 6.04
N VAL A 169 23.95 -10.91 6.80
CA VAL A 169 22.52 -11.28 6.81
C VAL A 169 21.67 -10.02 6.67
N LEU A 170 20.76 -10.03 5.70
CA LEU A 170 19.75 -8.99 5.52
C LEU A 170 18.35 -9.56 5.74
N ASP A 171 17.62 -9.00 6.70
CA ASP A 171 16.21 -9.34 6.91
C ASP A 171 15.33 -8.46 6.01
N ILE A 172 14.39 -9.09 5.29
CA ILE A 172 13.41 -8.40 4.44
C ILE A 172 12.03 -8.92 4.78
N ALA A 173 11.15 -8.04 5.24
CA ALA A 173 9.72 -8.32 5.34
C ALA A 173 9.00 -7.78 4.10
N THR A 174 8.23 -8.63 3.44
CA THR A 174 7.45 -8.26 2.25
C THR A 174 5.97 -8.57 2.43
N LEU A 175 5.14 -7.67 1.91
CA LEU A 175 3.69 -7.82 1.80
C LEU A 175 3.26 -8.30 0.40
N ASN A 176 4.22 -8.41 -0.53
CA ASN A 176 3.98 -8.89 -1.88
C ASN A 176 3.95 -10.42 -1.91
N TYR A 177 3.07 -10.96 -2.75
CA TYR A 177 2.92 -12.40 -2.95
C TYR A 177 3.87 -12.96 -4.02
N ASP A 178 4.41 -12.10 -4.89
CA ASP A 178 5.25 -12.48 -6.03
C ASP A 178 6.65 -12.98 -5.63
N LEU A 179 7.41 -13.45 -6.62
CA LEU A 179 8.74 -14.05 -6.43
C LEU A 179 9.89 -13.12 -6.86
N THR A 180 9.65 -11.80 -6.91
CA THR A 180 10.64 -10.86 -7.49
C THR A 180 11.93 -10.76 -6.69
N VAL A 181 11.88 -10.87 -5.36
CA VAL A 181 13.07 -10.84 -4.50
C VAL A 181 13.87 -12.13 -4.65
N GLU A 182 13.20 -13.28 -4.66
CA GLU A 182 13.82 -14.59 -4.87
C GLU A 182 14.49 -14.68 -6.24
N ALA A 183 13.81 -14.19 -7.28
CA ALA A 183 14.37 -14.12 -8.63
C ALA A 183 15.62 -13.24 -8.68
N MET A 184 15.62 -12.11 -7.97
CA MET A 184 16.81 -11.26 -7.85
C MET A 184 17.94 -11.99 -7.12
N CYS A 185 17.66 -12.66 -6.00
CA CYS A 185 18.64 -13.46 -5.27
C CYS A 185 19.28 -14.52 -6.17
N GLN A 186 18.47 -15.26 -6.93
CA GLN A 186 18.93 -16.25 -7.90
C GLN A 186 19.81 -15.62 -8.99
N GLN A 187 19.44 -14.46 -9.53
CA GLN A 187 20.24 -13.74 -10.52
C GLN A 187 21.55 -13.18 -9.96
N ALA A 188 21.57 -12.79 -8.67
CA ALA A 188 22.73 -12.24 -8.00
C ALA A 188 23.66 -13.32 -7.39
N GLY A 189 23.18 -14.56 -7.29
CA GLY A 189 23.93 -15.65 -6.63
C GLY A 189 23.97 -15.52 -5.10
N VAL A 190 23.00 -14.82 -4.50
CA VAL A 190 22.86 -14.67 -3.04
C VAL A 190 21.82 -15.64 -2.52
N GLU A 191 22.12 -16.34 -1.43
CA GLU A 191 21.15 -17.27 -0.82
C GLU A 191 19.99 -16.51 -0.19
N PHE A 192 18.80 -17.11 -0.19
CA PHE A 192 17.65 -16.62 0.55
C PHE A 192 16.96 -17.77 1.28
N ASP A 193 16.33 -17.44 2.40
CA ASP A 193 15.54 -18.35 3.21
C ASP A 193 14.23 -17.67 3.60
N THR A 194 13.11 -18.33 3.35
CA THR A 194 11.79 -17.83 3.76
C THR A 194 11.34 -18.36 5.12
N GLY A 195 12.11 -19.29 5.71
CA GLY A 195 11.81 -19.97 6.96
C GLY A 195 10.60 -20.91 6.89
N ILE A 196 9.88 -20.95 5.77
CA ILE A 196 8.64 -21.73 5.62
C ILE A 196 8.90 -23.20 5.33
N VAL A 197 10.03 -23.49 4.67
CA VAL A 197 10.41 -24.86 4.30
C VAL A 197 10.78 -25.59 5.59
N GLY A 198 9.91 -26.51 6.01
CA GLY A 198 10.06 -27.24 7.28
C GLY A 198 9.41 -26.56 8.49
N TRP A 199 8.72 -25.43 8.31
CA TRP A 199 7.92 -24.84 9.39
C TRP A 199 6.77 -25.75 9.80
N GLU A 200 6.52 -25.84 11.11
CA GLU A 200 5.41 -26.59 11.68
C GLU A 200 4.50 -25.70 12.54
N PRO A 201 3.17 -25.92 12.50
CA PRO A 201 2.23 -25.21 13.35
C PRO A 201 2.62 -25.28 14.84
N GLY A 202 2.60 -24.13 15.50
CA GLY A 202 2.98 -23.98 16.91
C GLY A 202 4.48 -23.75 17.15
N LYS A 203 5.33 -23.82 16.11
CA LYS A 203 6.75 -23.47 16.20
C LYS A 203 7.02 -22.05 15.68
N PRO A 204 8.03 -21.34 16.22
CA PRO A 204 8.49 -20.10 15.62
C PRO A 204 9.07 -20.37 14.22
N LEU A 205 9.10 -19.32 13.39
CA LEU A 205 9.83 -19.36 12.14
C LEU A 205 11.32 -19.29 12.45
N GLU A 206 12.12 -20.21 11.92
CA GLU A 206 13.56 -20.25 12.12
C GLU A 206 14.26 -20.11 10.78
N PHE A 207 15.31 -19.29 10.73
CA PHE A 207 16.16 -19.14 9.56
C PHE A 207 17.45 -19.92 9.75
N GLU A 208 17.83 -20.74 8.79
CA GLU A 208 19.03 -21.57 8.93
C GLU A 208 20.28 -20.69 9.09
N PRO A 209 21.11 -20.91 10.13
CA PRO A 209 22.38 -20.21 10.24
C PRO A 209 23.33 -20.75 9.16
N ARG A 210 23.74 -19.87 8.24
CA ARG A 210 24.63 -20.22 7.12
C ARG A 210 25.85 -19.32 7.06
N SER A 211 26.92 -19.87 6.50
CA SER A 211 28.19 -19.15 6.27
C SER A 211 28.13 -18.43 4.93
N GLY A 212 27.93 -17.12 4.94
CA GLY A 212 27.96 -16.27 3.75
C GLY A 212 26.79 -15.26 3.69
N PRO A 213 26.78 -14.39 2.67
CA PRO A 213 25.69 -13.44 2.42
C PRO A 213 24.35 -14.15 2.22
N LYS A 214 23.33 -13.78 3.00
CA LYS A 214 21.98 -14.31 2.82
C LYS A 214 20.88 -13.30 3.10
N LEU A 215 19.70 -13.56 2.53
CA LEU A 215 18.47 -12.84 2.81
C LEU A 215 17.50 -13.72 3.62
N ASN A 216 17.05 -13.24 4.77
CA ASN A 216 15.91 -13.82 5.48
C ASN A 216 14.64 -13.12 4.99
N LEU A 217 13.82 -13.80 4.18
CA LEU A 217 12.67 -13.23 3.50
C LEU A 217 11.35 -13.60 4.22
N ILE A 218 10.84 -12.68 5.02
CA ILE A 218 9.60 -12.82 5.79
C ILE A 218 8.40 -12.42 4.91
N LYS A 219 7.71 -13.39 4.33
CA LYS A 219 6.51 -13.16 3.48
C LYS A 219 5.23 -13.08 4.30
N LEU A 220 4.97 -11.91 4.87
CA LEU A 220 3.89 -11.67 5.84
C LEU A 220 2.49 -12.02 5.34
N HIS A 221 2.22 -11.82 4.05
CA HIS A 221 0.95 -12.18 3.41
C HIS A 221 0.99 -13.52 2.66
N GLY A 222 2.04 -14.32 2.88
CA GLY A 222 2.26 -15.57 2.16
C GLY A 222 2.86 -15.36 0.77
N SER A 223 2.86 -16.43 -0.02
CA SER A 223 3.51 -16.45 -1.34
C SER A 223 2.70 -17.27 -2.36
N ILE A 224 2.80 -16.91 -3.64
CA ILE A 224 2.11 -17.62 -4.73
C ILE A 224 2.62 -19.05 -4.95
N ASP A 225 3.84 -19.36 -4.54
CA ASP A 225 4.43 -20.71 -4.58
C ASP A 225 4.10 -21.51 -3.31
N TRP A 226 3.41 -20.94 -2.32
CA TRP A 226 3.07 -21.66 -1.09
C TRP A 226 1.71 -22.33 -1.18
N THR A 227 1.55 -23.54 -0.66
CA THR A 227 0.31 -24.31 -0.71
C THR A 227 -0.04 -24.86 0.67
N TYR A 228 -1.28 -24.67 1.11
CA TYR A 228 -1.77 -25.28 2.34
C TYR A 228 -1.97 -26.78 2.15
N GLN A 229 -1.33 -27.58 3.01
CA GLN A 229 -1.58 -29.01 3.09
C GLN A 229 -2.26 -29.35 4.42
N PRO A 230 -3.45 -29.98 4.41
CA PRO A 230 -4.11 -30.39 5.64
C PRO A 230 -3.26 -31.44 6.38
N ARG A 231 -2.93 -31.17 7.64
CA ARG A 231 -2.37 -32.16 8.55
C ARG A 231 -3.52 -32.71 9.38
N ILE A 232 -3.98 -33.91 9.01
CA ILE A 232 -5.07 -34.63 9.69
C ILE A 232 -4.44 -35.58 10.71
N PRO A 233 -4.98 -35.67 11.94
CA PRO A 233 -4.49 -36.64 12.93
C PRO A 233 -4.56 -38.07 12.36
N GLY A 234 -3.41 -38.72 12.25
CA GLY A 234 -3.34 -40.12 11.82
C GLY A 234 -3.62 -41.08 12.97
N ASN A 235 -4.13 -42.28 12.67
CA ASN A 235 -4.10 -43.39 13.63
C ASN A 235 -2.65 -43.82 13.82
N GLY A 236 -2.05 -43.47 14.95
CA GLY A 236 -0.66 -43.83 15.30
C GLY A 236 0.33 -42.66 15.36
N ASP A 237 -0.12 -41.41 15.17
CA ASP A 237 0.72 -40.25 15.48
C ASP A 237 0.84 -40.12 17.01
N GLU A 238 2.05 -40.33 17.56
CA GLU A 238 2.29 -40.23 19.00
C GLU A 238 2.01 -38.82 19.53
N ASN A 239 2.13 -37.81 18.65
CA ASN A 239 1.73 -36.45 18.93
C ASN A 239 0.24 -36.26 18.65
N ARG A 240 -0.56 -36.14 19.71
CA ARG A 240 -1.96 -35.74 19.61
C ARG A 240 -2.02 -34.25 19.23
N PHE A 241 -2.31 -33.93 17.96
CA PHE A 241 -2.59 -32.57 17.50
C PHE A 241 -4.03 -32.41 17.02
N ILE A 242 -4.53 -31.17 17.05
CA ILE A 242 -5.77 -30.79 16.37
C ILE A 242 -5.51 -30.64 14.86
N ARG A 243 -6.52 -30.86 14.03
CA ARG A 243 -6.42 -30.65 12.58
C ARG A 243 -5.82 -29.26 12.30
N THR A 244 -4.78 -29.22 11.50
CA THR A 244 -4.04 -27.98 11.17
C THR A 244 -3.61 -28.00 9.71
N SER A 245 -2.88 -26.97 9.27
CA SER A 245 -2.35 -26.87 7.91
C SER A 245 -0.85 -26.56 7.98
N VAL A 246 -0.05 -27.36 7.28
CA VAL A 246 1.35 -27.04 7.00
C VAL A 246 1.43 -26.32 5.65
N VAL A 247 2.55 -25.67 5.40
CA VAL A 247 2.80 -24.99 4.13
C VAL A 247 3.94 -25.70 3.40
N THR A 248 3.71 -26.00 2.13
CA THR A 248 4.73 -26.53 1.22
C THR A 248 4.90 -25.60 0.02
N THR A 249 6.00 -25.74 -0.70
CA THR A 249 6.22 -25.00 -1.96
C THR A 249 5.76 -25.82 -3.17
N SER A 250 5.16 -25.17 -4.17
CA SER A 250 4.77 -25.74 -5.46
C SER A 250 4.94 -24.72 -6.57
N GLU A 251 4.96 -25.19 -7.83
CA GLU A 251 5.02 -24.29 -8.98
C GLU A 251 3.81 -23.34 -9.00
N PRO A 252 4.00 -22.00 -9.02
CA PRO A 252 2.90 -21.04 -8.96
C PRO A 252 1.84 -21.23 -10.05
N ALA A 253 2.24 -21.71 -11.23
CA ALA A 253 1.33 -21.96 -12.35
C ALA A 253 0.33 -23.10 -12.07
N ASP A 254 0.71 -24.05 -11.22
CA ASP A 254 -0.11 -25.23 -10.87
C ASP A 254 -0.80 -25.07 -9.51
N ASN A 255 -0.45 -24.03 -8.74
CA ASN A 255 -0.95 -23.81 -7.40
C ASN A 255 -2.37 -23.22 -7.38
N ARG A 256 -3.37 -24.11 -7.22
CA ARG A 256 -4.79 -23.71 -7.16
C ARG A 256 -5.30 -23.32 -5.77
N VAL A 257 -4.52 -23.59 -4.73
CA VAL A 257 -4.85 -23.26 -3.33
C VAL A 257 -3.67 -22.56 -2.66
N PRO A 258 -3.26 -21.39 -3.18
CA PRO A 258 -2.11 -20.68 -2.65
C PRO A 258 -2.33 -20.27 -1.20
N ALA A 259 -1.30 -20.44 -0.37
CA ALA A 259 -1.27 -19.99 1.00
C ALA A 259 -0.92 -18.50 1.05
N ILE A 260 -1.88 -17.70 0.59
CA ILE A 260 -1.81 -16.24 0.55
C ILE A 260 -2.96 -15.61 1.32
N VAL A 261 -2.65 -14.51 2.00
CA VAL A 261 -3.61 -13.72 2.78
C VAL A 261 -4.09 -12.56 1.91
N ILE A 262 -5.14 -12.78 1.13
CA ILE A 262 -5.77 -11.71 0.33
C ILE A 262 -7.05 -11.22 1.02
N GLY A 263 -7.23 -9.90 1.17
CA GLY A 263 -8.48 -9.27 1.59
C GLY A 263 -8.29 -8.17 2.65
N ASP A 264 -9.18 -7.19 2.70
CA ASP A 264 -9.06 -6.00 3.58
C ASP A 264 -9.27 -6.32 5.08
N ARG A 265 -10.12 -7.32 5.40
CA ARG A 265 -10.60 -7.56 6.79
C ARG A 265 -9.99 -8.77 7.51
N GLU A 266 -9.55 -9.79 6.78
CA GLU A 266 -9.14 -11.09 7.35
C GLU A 266 -7.62 -11.30 7.27
N LYS A 267 -6.83 -10.27 7.57
CA LYS A 267 -5.36 -10.30 7.38
C LYS A 267 -4.60 -11.06 8.48
N LEU A 268 -5.25 -11.40 9.59
CA LEU A 268 -4.69 -12.17 10.71
C LEU A 268 -5.50 -13.45 10.93
N THR A 269 -5.41 -14.38 9.98
CA THR A 269 -5.95 -15.73 10.19
C THR A 269 -5.06 -16.48 11.17
N ALA A 270 -5.68 -17.19 12.12
CA ALA A 270 -4.96 -17.97 13.13
C ALA A 270 -4.39 -19.28 12.58
N ASP A 271 -4.89 -19.72 11.42
CA ASP A 271 -4.41 -20.89 10.71
C ASP A 271 -3.23 -20.55 9.79
N GLY A 272 -2.26 -21.45 9.71
CA GLY A 272 -1.07 -21.29 8.88
C GLY A 272 0.04 -20.46 9.55
N PRO A 273 1.02 -19.99 8.77
CA PRO A 273 2.25 -19.39 9.28
C PRO A 273 2.10 -17.92 9.69
N THR A 274 0.94 -17.29 9.49
CA THR A 274 0.76 -15.83 9.63
C THR A 274 1.23 -15.29 10.98
N LEU A 275 0.88 -15.94 12.09
CA LEU A 275 1.33 -15.51 13.42
C LEU A 275 2.83 -15.70 13.63
N ALA A 276 3.41 -16.78 13.11
CA ALA A 276 4.85 -17.05 13.17
C ALA A 276 5.65 -16.03 12.34
N LEU A 277 5.14 -15.68 11.14
CA LEU A 277 5.70 -14.64 10.28
C LEU A 277 5.63 -13.26 10.94
N MET A 278 4.49 -12.92 11.56
CA MET A 278 4.33 -11.66 12.29
C MET A 278 5.31 -11.54 13.45
N ARG A 279 5.48 -12.64 14.22
CA ARG A 279 6.47 -12.71 15.29
C ARG A 279 7.88 -12.53 14.74
N SER A 280 8.24 -13.23 13.66
CA SER A 280 9.55 -13.10 13.02
C SER A 280 9.83 -11.67 12.54
N PHE A 281 8.82 -10.97 12.02
CA PHE A 281 8.93 -9.57 11.62
C PHE A 281 9.19 -8.64 12.81
N GLN A 282 8.46 -8.81 13.91
CA GLN A 282 8.68 -8.06 15.15
C GLN A 282 10.10 -8.28 15.69
N GLU A 283 10.54 -9.54 15.79
CA GLU A 283 11.87 -9.89 16.28
C GLU A 283 13.00 -9.33 15.38
N SER A 284 12.77 -9.26 14.06
CA SER A 284 13.72 -8.64 13.13
C SER A 284 13.81 -7.13 13.33
N LEU A 285 12.66 -6.45 13.44
CA LEU A 285 12.62 -5.02 13.71
C LEU A 285 13.27 -4.67 15.05
N GLU A 286 13.05 -5.45 16.10
CA GLU A 286 13.64 -5.21 17.41
C GLU A 286 15.17 -5.13 17.37
N LYS A 287 15.80 -5.95 16.52
CA LYS A 287 17.26 -5.97 16.29
C LYS A 287 17.74 -4.81 15.41
N ALA A 288 16.84 -4.21 14.62
CA ALA A 288 17.17 -3.14 13.68
C ALA A 288 17.11 -1.75 14.34
N ARG A 289 18.13 -0.93 14.03
CA ARG A 289 18.11 0.53 14.31
C ARG A 289 17.51 1.35 13.18
N ARG A 290 17.41 0.77 11.99
CA ARG A 290 17.02 1.48 10.78
C ARG A 290 16.07 0.62 9.97
N LEU A 291 14.95 1.21 9.58
CA LEU A 291 13.95 0.59 8.72
C LEU A 291 13.87 1.36 7.40
N VAL A 292 14.02 0.64 6.29
CA VAL A 292 13.79 1.19 4.94
C VAL A 292 12.51 0.56 4.39
N ILE A 293 11.51 1.39 4.13
CA ILE A 293 10.22 1.01 3.58
C ILE A 293 10.20 1.36 2.10
N VAL A 294 9.87 0.39 1.24
CA VAL A 294 9.85 0.58 -0.22
C VAL A 294 8.47 0.25 -0.77
N GLY A 295 7.78 1.24 -1.35
CA GLY A 295 6.51 1.05 -2.05
C GLY A 295 5.33 0.60 -1.18
N TYR A 296 5.38 0.83 0.13
CA TYR A 296 4.29 0.49 1.05
C TYR A 296 3.40 1.70 1.34
N SER A 297 2.11 1.57 1.06
CA SER A 297 1.12 2.65 1.23
C SER A 297 0.57 2.79 2.65
N PHE A 298 1.01 1.99 3.61
CA PHE A 298 0.50 1.98 4.99
C PHE A 298 -0.98 1.58 5.10
N GLY A 299 -1.44 0.70 4.20
CA GLY A 299 -2.82 0.19 4.17
C GLY A 299 -3.13 -0.92 5.18
N ASP A 300 -2.13 -1.43 5.92
CA ASP A 300 -2.28 -2.54 6.86
C ASP A 300 -2.09 -2.07 8.30
N ASP A 301 -3.20 -1.90 9.02
CA ASP A 301 -3.18 -1.35 10.39
C ASP A 301 -2.33 -2.16 11.36
N HIS A 302 -2.28 -3.49 11.19
CA HIS A 302 -1.48 -4.37 12.04
C HIS A 302 0.03 -4.20 11.79
N ILE A 303 0.46 -3.99 10.54
CA ILE A 303 1.86 -3.68 10.20
C ILE A 303 2.22 -2.28 10.72
N ASN A 304 1.34 -1.30 10.52
CA ASN A 304 1.49 0.05 11.02
C ASN A 304 1.65 0.06 12.56
N GLY A 305 0.89 -0.77 13.27
CA GLY A 305 1.02 -0.98 14.71
C GLY A 305 2.43 -1.40 15.12
N VAL A 306 2.96 -2.44 14.49
CA VAL A 306 4.32 -2.93 14.77
C VAL A 306 5.39 -1.86 14.48
N ILE A 307 5.29 -1.15 13.35
CA ILE A 307 6.22 -0.07 13.00
C ILE A 307 6.16 1.06 14.04
N ARG A 308 4.95 1.43 14.49
CA ARG A 308 4.73 2.46 15.52
C ARG A 308 5.40 2.09 16.84
N ASP A 309 5.20 0.86 17.30
CA ASP A 309 5.77 0.40 18.58
C ASP A 309 7.29 0.33 18.49
N TRP A 310 7.83 -0.17 17.36
CA TRP A 310 9.25 -0.20 17.09
C TRP A 310 9.90 1.20 17.12
N ILE A 311 9.38 2.17 16.37
CA ILE A 311 10.01 3.50 16.28
C ILE A 311 9.92 4.27 17.62
N ASN A 312 8.88 4.03 18.42
CA ASN A 312 8.69 4.67 19.72
C ASN A 312 9.53 4.04 20.84
N ALA A 313 9.90 2.77 20.73
CA ALA A 313 10.65 2.07 21.77
C ALA A 313 12.12 2.54 21.90
N ASP A 314 12.71 3.19 20.89
CA ASP A 314 14.06 3.76 20.97
C ASP A 314 14.20 5.01 20.10
N GLY A 315 14.55 6.14 20.72
CA GLY A 315 14.75 7.45 20.07
C GLY A 315 15.89 7.51 19.05
N SER A 316 16.79 6.52 19.04
CA SER A 316 17.86 6.39 18.04
C SER A 316 17.41 5.70 16.75
N ARG A 317 16.22 5.07 16.75
CA ARG A 317 15.69 4.39 15.56
C ARG A 317 15.29 5.39 14.48
N THR A 318 15.57 5.03 13.22
CA THR A 318 15.33 5.88 12.05
C THR A 318 14.57 5.18 10.93
N LEU A 319 13.74 5.94 10.22
CA LEU A 319 12.88 5.45 9.16
C LEU A 319 13.19 6.12 7.81
N THR A 320 13.43 5.34 6.76
CA THR A 320 13.50 5.86 5.38
C THR A 320 12.33 5.29 4.58
N VAL A 321 11.54 6.13 3.93
CA VAL A 321 10.44 5.71 3.05
C VAL A 321 10.79 6.06 1.61
N LEU A 322 10.76 5.07 0.72
CA LEU A 322 10.90 5.22 -0.73
C LEU A 322 9.56 4.90 -1.38
N ASP A 323 8.82 5.94 -1.76
CA ASP A 323 7.50 5.79 -2.37
C ASP A 323 7.25 6.91 -3.39
N PRO A 324 7.14 6.59 -4.69
CA PRO A 324 6.86 7.59 -5.72
C PRO A 324 5.47 8.23 -5.55
N ALA A 325 4.55 7.55 -4.85
CA ALA A 325 3.18 8.01 -4.63
C ALA A 325 2.97 8.64 -3.24
N TRP A 326 4.03 8.93 -2.47
CA TRP A 326 3.91 9.52 -1.15
C TRP A 326 3.09 10.82 -1.20
N PRO A 327 1.96 10.92 -0.46
CA PRO A 327 1.01 12.02 -0.64
C PRO A 327 1.59 13.37 -0.17
N ARG A 328 1.17 14.45 -0.84
CA ARG A 328 1.50 15.84 -0.45
C ARG A 328 0.89 16.25 0.87
N GLN A 329 -0.27 15.69 1.17
CA GLN A 329 -0.96 15.84 2.44
C GLN A 329 -1.11 14.45 3.03
N PRO A 330 -0.12 13.99 3.81
CA PRO A 330 -0.21 12.76 4.56
C PRO A 330 -1.46 12.74 5.43
N HIS A 331 -2.08 11.57 5.53
CA HIS A 331 -3.26 11.33 6.37
C HIS A 331 -3.11 9.99 7.09
N GLY A 332 -3.94 9.75 8.11
CA GLY A 332 -3.85 8.56 8.94
C GLY A 332 -2.43 8.35 9.48
N PHE A 333 -1.93 7.12 9.36
CA PHE A 333 -0.62 6.76 9.90
C PHE A 333 0.57 7.51 9.27
N GLN A 334 0.50 7.87 7.99
CA GLN A 334 1.56 8.65 7.34
C GLN A 334 1.69 10.05 7.96
N LYS A 335 0.55 10.66 8.35
CA LYS A 335 0.54 11.94 9.08
C LYS A 335 1.18 11.80 10.45
N ASP A 336 0.85 10.74 11.19
CA ASP A 336 1.42 10.48 12.51
C ASP A 336 2.96 10.37 12.44
N LEU A 337 3.48 9.67 11.42
CA LEU A 337 4.91 9.55 11.18
C LEU A 337 5.57 10.91 10.89
N VAL A 338 4.98 11.71 10.01
CA VAL A 338 5.50 13.04 9.65
C VAL A 338 5.49 13.98 10.85
N ASP A 339 4.38 14.04 11.58
CA ASP A 339 4.22 14.94 12.72
C ASP A 339 5.17 14.54 13.86
N GLY A 340 5.40 13.24 14.07
CA GLY A 340 6.22 12.72 15.15
C GLY A 340 7.73 12.65 14.87
N LEU A 341 8.14 12.41 13.62
CA LEU A 341 9.54 12.05 13.30
C LEU A 341 10.29 13.10 12.46
N LEU A 342 9.61 14.07 11.85
CA LEU A 342 10.22 15.11 11.01
C LEU A 342 10.21 16.52 11.66
N SER A 343 9.67 16.69 12.86
CA SER A 343 9.45 18.03 13.44
C SER A 343 10.69 18.57 14.16
N THR A 344 11.19 19.72 13.71
CA THR A 344 12.17 20.58 14.40
C THR A 344 11.59 21.94 14.86
N SER A 345 10.26 22.08 14.77
CA SER A 345 9.38 22.99 15.52
C SER A 345 9.34 24.51 15.25
N PHE A 346 8.16 25.10 15.58
CA PHE A 346 8.07 26.23 16.53
C PHE A 346 7.35 25.87 17.85
N ARG A 347 6.60 24.74 17.93
CA ARG A 347 5.97 24.17 19.16
C ARG A 347 5.91 22.62 19.12
N GLY A 348 6.93 21.97 18.59
CA GLY A 348 7.04 20.50 18.43
C GLY A 348 8.29 19.95 19.12
N PRO A 349 8.50 18.63 19.16
CA PRO A 349 9.63 18.02 19.86
C PRO A 349 10.97 18.53 19.31
N THR A 350 11.90 18.82 20.22
CA THR A 350 13.25 19.29 19.90
C THR A 350 14.16 18.09 19.65
N GLY A 351 14.54 17.81 18.40
CA GLY A 351 15.48 16.74 18.06
C GLY A 351 15.76 16.67 16.55
N PRO A 352 16.85 16.02 16.11
CA PRO A 352 17.13 15.82 14.69
C PRO A 352 16.02 14.97 14.04
N PRO A 353 15.76 15.15 12.73
CA PRO A 353 14.78 14.34 12.02
C PRO A 353 15.16 12.85 12.13
N ARG A 354 14.16 12.02 12.40
CA ARG A 354 14.29 10.56 12.50
C ARG A 354 13.66 9.83 11.33
N MET A 355 13.12 10.58 10.37
CA MET A 355 12.51 10.05 9.16
C MET A 355 13.07 10.75 7.91
N LYS A 356 13.19 10.04 6.79
CA LYS A 356 13.45 10.59 5.44
C LYS A 356 12.43 10.01 4.47
N VAL A 357 11.90 10.84 3.56
CA VAL A 357 11.02 10.38 2.49
C VAL A 357 11.65 10.72 1.14
N ILE A 358 11.78 9.70 0.29
CA ILE A 358 12.27 9.78 -1.07
C ILE A 358 11.08 9.50 -2.00
N ARG A 359 10.61 10.54 -2.70
CA ARG A 359 9.52 10.45 -3.68
C ARG A 359 10.03 9.97 -5.04
N ASN A 360 10.46 8.73 -5.09
CA ASN A 360 10.93 8.13 -6.34
C ASN A 360 10.66 6.61 -6.33
N THR A 361 10.76 5.98 -7.50
CA THR A 361 10.65 4.55 -7.68
C THR A 361 11.86 3.79 -7.10
N ALA A 362 11.63 2.54 -6.70
CA ALA A 362 12.71 1.62 -6.36
C ALA A 362 13.72 1.46 -7.51
N LYS A 363 13.25 1.55 -8.76
CA LYS A 363 14.10 1.40 -9.94
C LYS A 363 15.23 2.43 -10.00
N GLU A 364 14.96 3.66 -9.57
CA GLU A 364 15.92 4.76 -9.67
C GLU A 364 16.69 5.00 -8.37
N LYS A 365 16.04 4.86 -7.21
CA LYS A 365 16.57 5.37 -5.93
C LYS A 365 16.66 4.35 -4.80
N LEU A 366 16.54 3.04 -5.08
CA LEU A 366 16.68 2.01 -4.04
C LEU A 366 18.04 2.07 -3.34
N LEU A 367 19.13 2.20 -4.11
CA LEU A 367 20.48 2.27 -3.52
C LEU A 367 20.61 3.48 -2.56
N GLU A 368 20.09 4.64 -2.95
CA GLU A 368 20.10 5.84 -2.11
C GLU A 368 19.32 5.61 -0.81
N ALA A 369 18.13 5.02 -0.90
CA ALA A 369 17.29 4.73 0.26
C ALA A 369 17.96 3.79 1.27
N LEU A 370 18.67 2.77 0.78
CA LEU A 370 19.42 1.82 1.61
C LEU A 370 20.63 2.47 2.29
N GLN A 371 21.31 3.39 1.61
CA GLN A 371 22.53 4.02 2.13
C GLN A 371 22.25 5.22 3.06
N GLN A 372 21.30 6.09 2.71
CA GLN A 372 21.17 7.42 3.33
C GLN A 372 20.07 7.52 4.38
N GLY A 373 20.46 7.66 5.66
CA GLY A 373 19.53 7.89 6.76
C GLY A 373 19.02 9.33 6.79
N PRO A 374 18.08 9.67 7.68
CA PRO A 374 17.74 11.06 7.94
C PRO A 374 18.97 11.80 8.48
N THR A 375 19.37 12.88 7.82
CA THR A 375 20.52 13.71 8.22
C THR A 375 20.07 14.94 9.01
N PRO A 376 20.81 15.35 10.08
CA PRO A 376 20.50 16.55 10.86
C PRO A 376 20.54 17.88 10.07
N ASP A 377 21.25 17.92 8.94
CA ASP A 377 21.59 19.16 8.21
C ASP A 377 20.43 19.86 7.49
N GLN A 378 19.19 19.34 7.58
CA GLN A 378 18.02 20.02 7.02
C GLN A 378 17.59 21.30 7.77
N LEU A 379 18.33 21.70 8.82
CA LEU A 379 18.08 22.94 9.58
C LEU A 379 18.46 24.22 8.81
N ASN A 380 19.44 24.16 7.90
CA ASN A 380 19.86 25.29 7.06
C ASN A 380 19.54 25.05 5.58
N ARG A 381 18.27 24.73 5.28
CA ARG A 381 17.83 24.35 3.92
C ARG A 381 18.05 25.43 2.86
N PHE A 382 18.12 26.71 3.25
CA PHE A 382 18.34 27.81 2.33
C PHE A 382 19.45 28.73 2.81
N GLU A 383 20.34 29.08 1.89
CA GLU A 383 21.27 30.20 2.06
C GLU A 383 20.76 31.37 1.21
N ALA A 384 20.75 32.58 1.77
CA ALA A 384 20.42 33.77 1.00
C ALA A 384 21.58 34.77 1.03
N LYS A 385 21.92 35.33 -0.13
CA LYS A 385 23.00 36.31 -0.31
C LYS A 385 22.49 37.55 -1.02
N PHE A 386 22.96 38.71 -0.58
CA PHE A 386 22.75 39.95 -1.30
C PHE A 386 23.81 40.10 -2.38
N LEU A 387 23.38 40.40 -3.60
CA LEU A 387 24.25 40.56 -4.77
C LEU A 387 23.84 41.82 -5.54
N ARG A 388 24.69 42.23 -6.49
CA ARG A 388 24.35 43.23 -7.50
C ARG A 388 24.56 42.62 -8.89
N ASP A 389 23.62 42.85 -9.79
CA ASP A 389 23.76 42.46 -11.20
C ASP A 389 24.79 43.37 -11.92
N SER A 390 25.13 43.07 -13.17
CA SER A 390 26.08 43.83 -14.00
C SER A 390 25.72 45.32 -14.14
N ASP A 391 24.44 45.64 -14.03
CA ASP A 391 23.90 47.00 -14.13
C ASP A 391 23.76 47.69 -12.75
N GLY A 392 24.23 47.06 -11.67
CA GLY A 392 24.19 47.58 -10.29
C GLY A 392 22.86 47.37 -9.56
N THR A 393 21.88 46.73 -10.21
CA THR A 393 20.56 46.37 -9.64
C THR A 393 20.74 45.39 -8.48
N PRO A 394 20.15 45.66 -7.29
CA PRO A 394 20.24 44.75 -6.16
C PRO A 394 19.48 43.45 -6.42
N LEU A 395 20.05 42.31 -6.00
CA LEU A 395 19.45 40.98 -6.11
C LEU A 395 19.62 40.23 -4.78
N ILE A 396 18.64 39.40 -4.43
CA ILE A 396 18.78 38.42 -3.34
C ILE A 396 18.79 37.04 -3.98
N ARG A 397 19.94 36.37 -3.90
CA ARG A 397 20.10 34.99 -4.35
C ARG A 397 19.71 34.04 -3.23
N VAL A 398 18.66 33.25 -3.43
CA VAL A 398 18.25 32.18 -2.53
C VAL A 398 18.73 30.85 -3.12
N THR A 399 19.66 30.18 -2.43
CA THR A 399 20.23 28.88 -2.81
C THR A 399 19.59 27.79 -1.97
N ASN A 400 19.07 26.74 -2.60
CA ASN A 400 18.57 25.55 -1.90
C ASN A 400 19.74 24.61 -1.60
N LEU A 401 20.02 24.42 -0.32
CA LEU A 401 21.05 23.51 0.20
C LEU A 401 20.46 22.18 0.71
N GLY A 402 19.13 22.01 0.64
CA GLY A 402 18.46 20.76 0.99
C GLY A 402 17.74 20.13 -0.19
N ASP A 403 16.73 19.29 0.07
CA ASP A 403 16.01 18.57 -1.00
C ASP A 403 15.25 19.51 -1.94
N ASP A 404 14.88 19.01 -3.12
CA ASP A 404 13.98 19.68 -4.05
C ASP A 404 12.71 20.20 -3.34
N VAL A 405 12.39 21.46 -3.60
CA VAL A 405 11.19 22.12 -3.07
C VAL A 405 10.29 22.62 -4.19
N GLU A 406 9.00 22.62 -3.94
CA GLU A 406 7.99 23.10 -4.89
C GLU A 406 7.21 24.28 -4.32
N GLY A 407 6.73 25.16 -5.21
CA GLY A 407 5.90 26.31 -4.83
C GLY A 407 6.55 27.18 -3.75
N LEU A 408 7.87 27.37 -3.84
CA LEU A 408 8.63 28.25 -2.97
C LEU A 408 8.06 29.66 -3.09
N THR A 409 7.70 30.23 -1.95
CA THR A 409 7.21 31.58 -1.83
C THR A 409 8.04 32.31 -0.80
N ILE A 410 8.36 33.57 -1.06
CA ILE A 410 9.16 34.40 -0.17
C ILE A 410 8.33 35.58 0.33
N ARG A 411 8.47 35.88 1.62
CA ARG A 411 7.85 37.04 2.27
C ARG A 411 8.85 37.72 3.19
N THR A 412 8.81 39.04 3.23
CA THR A 412 9.52 39.81 4.26
C THR A 412 8.78 39.76 5.60
N GLU A 413 9.52 39.53 6.67
CA GLU A 413 8.95 39.63 8.02
C GLU A 413 8.87 41.11 8.43
N ARG A 414 7.67 41.59 8.80
CA ARG A 414 7.45 42.96 9.30
C ARG A 414 7.81 43.15 10.78
N ASN A 415 8.33 42.12 11.45
CA ASN A 415 8.43 42.14 12.91
C ASN A 415 9.70 41.43 13.39
N GLN A 416 10.38 42.07 14.37
CA GLN A 416 11.48 41.62 15.27
C GLN A 416 12.89 42.13 14.93
N PRO A 417 13.86 42.18 15.88
CA PRO A 417 13.92 42.66 17.28
C PRO A 417 14.47 44.11 17.35
N GLU A 418 14.72 44.69 18.54
CA GLU A 418 15.31 46.03 18.69
C GLU A 418 16.59 46.20 17.82
N GLY A 419 16.56 47.16 16.89
CA GLY A 419 17.67 47.47 15.98
C GLY A 419 17.44 47.12 14.50
N CYS A 420 16.40 46.35 14.16
CA CYS A 420 15.98 46.14 12.78
C CYS A 420 14.97 47.22 12.35
N VAL A 421 15.39 48.13 11.48
CA VAL A 421 14.48 49.08 10.80
C VAL A 421 14.00 48.39 9.51
N ASP A 422 12.69 48.30 9.31
CA ASP A 422 12.07 47.75 8.10
C ASP A 422 12.54 48.46 6.85
N ILE A 423 13.20 47.76 5.91
CA ILE A 423 13.52 48.36 4.60
C ILE A 423 13.48 47.44 3.37
N LEU A 424 12.50 46.54 3.28
CA LEU A 424 12.17 45.87 2.01
C LEU A 424 10.66 45.85 1.75
N ARG A 425 10.21 46.70 0.82
CA ARG A 425 8.78 46.84 0.44
C ARG A 425 8.38 45.84 -0.66
N GLY A 426 8.55 44.56 -0.36
CA GLY A 426 8.17 43.45 -1.25
C GLY A 426 9.12 43.21 -2.42
N PHE A 427 8.79 42.21 -3.24
CA PHE A 427 9.58 41.75 -4.38
C PHE A 427 8.89 42.09 -5.71
N ALA A 428 9.66 42.34 -6.77
CA ALA A 428 9.12 42.63 -8.11
C ALA A 428 8.78 41.34 -8.86
N GLN A 429 7.62 41.25 -9.54
CA GLN A 429 7.39 40.22 -10.57
C GLN A 429 8.09 40.62 -11.87
N PRO A 430 8.71 39.68 -12.60
CA PRO A 430 9.06 39.92 -13.99
C PRO A 430 7.78 40.20 -14.77
N ARG A 431 7.60 41.45 -15.22
CA ARG A 431 6.55 41.91 -16.16
C ARG A 431 5.11 42.08 -15.62
N SER A 432 4.89 42.44 -14.36
CA SER A 432 3.59 42.99 -13.96
C SER A 432 3.74 44.19 -13.02
N GLY A 433 3.37 45.36 -13.52
CA GLY A 433 3.50 46.64 -12.81
C GLY A 433 2.48 46.86 -11.69
N ALA A 434 1.94 45.83 -11.03
CA ALA A 434 0.83 45.97 -10.08
C ALA A 434 1.11 45.31 -8.71
N ASP A 435 0.88 46.12 -7.67
CA ASP A 435 0.63 45.87 -6.23
C ASP A 435 1.45 44.84 -5.41
N THR A 436 1.73 45.24 -4.17
CA THR A 436 2.47 44.48 -3.15
C THR A 436 1.74 43.17 -2.80
N VAL A 437 2.23 42.05 -3.31
CA VAL A 437 1.81 40.72 -2.84
C VAL A 437 2.61 40.37 -1.58
N PRO A 438 1.97 39.96 -0.46
CA PRO A 438 2.69 39.58 0.75
C PRO A 438 3.55 38.33 0.59
N TRP A 439 3.28 37.49 -0.41
CA TRP A 439 4.08 36.32 -0.76
C TRP A 439 4.44 36.39 -2.23
N HIS A 440 5.74 36.32 -2.55
CA HIS A 440 6.23 36.29 -3.91
C HIS A 440 6.53 34.86 -4.30
N ASN A 441 5.85 34.33 -5.32
CA ASN A 441 6.02 32.96 -5.78
C ASN A 441 7.26 32.85 -6.66
N LEU A 442 8.20 32.03 -6.22
CA LEU A 442 9.49 31.73 -6.86
C LEU A 442 9.43 30.45 -7.69
N GLY A 443 8.35 29.66 -7.60
CA GLY A 443 8.21 28.39 -8.30
C GLY A 443 8.95 27.25 -7.59
N ASP A 444 9.41 26.27 -8.37
CA ASP A 444 10.09 25.09 -7.84
C ASP A 444 11.62 25.31 -7.83
N LEU A 445 12.31 24.77 -6.83
CA LEU A 445 13.74 24.94 -6.66
C LEU A 445 14.41 23.60 -6.31
N ALA A 446 15.22 23.08 -7.23
CA ALA A 446 15.96 21.83 -7.04
C ALA A 446 17.12 21.99 -6.05
N VAL A 447 17.62 20.89 -5.50
CA VAL A 447 18.83 20.86 -4.66
C VAL A 447 20.03 21.47 -5.40
N ASP A 448 20.86 22.22 -4.66
CA ASP A 448 22.07 22.91 -5.14
C ASP A 448 21.81 23.93 -6.28
N THR A 449 20.55 24.34 -6.47
CA THR A 449 20.18 25.40 -7.40
C THR A 449 19.78 26.68 -6.66
N TYR A 450 19.72 27.80 -7.39
CA TYR A 450 19.41 29.10 -6.82
C TYR A 450 18.41 29.87 -7.68
N LEU A 451 17.71 30.80 -7.03
CA LEU A 451 16.86 31.80 -7.68
C LEU A 451 17.27 33.19 -7.22
N ASP A 452 17.32 34.12 -8.17
CA ASP A 452 17.57 35.53 -7.90
C ASP A 452 16.23 36.27 -7.82
N VAL A 453 16.02 36.99 -6.72
CA VAL A 453 14.80 37.75 -6.47
C VAL A 453 15.13 39.24 -6.43
N GLU A 454 14.46 40.01 -7.28
CA GLU A 454 14.60 41.46 -7.32
C GLU A 454 13.79 42.13 -6.19
N PRO A 455 14.45 42.80 -5.24
CA PRO A 455 13.76 43.58 -4.22
C PRO A 455 13.25 44.89 -4.83
N ARG A 456 11.99 45.25 -4.59
CA ARG A 456 11.40 46.47 -5.21
C ARG A 456 11.97 47.77 -4.66
N PHE A 457 12.30 47.80 -3.37
CA PHE A 457 12.81 49.00 -2.72
C PHE A 457 13.65 48.62 -1.51
N ILE A 458 14.89 49.09 -1.48
CA ILE A 458 15.83 49.01 -0.35
C ILE A 458 16.30 50.44 -0.06
N GLU A 459 15.85 51.03 1.04
CA GLU A 459 16.44 52.26 1.58
C GLU A 459 17.72 51.83 2.34
N GLN A 460 18.91 52.21 1.86
CA GLN A 460 20.15 51.77 2.51
C GLN A 460 20.36 52.49 3.85
N LYS A 461 20.13 51.79 4.95
CA LYS A 461 20.72 52.08 6.27
C LYS A 461 21.12 50.75 6.90
N SER A 462 22.42 50.47 6.93
CA SER A 462 23.08 49.30 7.55
C SER A 462 22.17 48.37 8.37
N GLY A 463 21.87 47.17 7.87
CA GLY A 463 21.03 46.21 8.59
C GLY A 463 20.88 44.88 7.86
N ARG A 464 20.56 43.83 8.63
CA ARG A 464 20.15 42.51 8.13
C ARG A 464 18.68 42.52 7.72
N ILE A 465 18.33 41.79 6.68
CA ILE A 465 16.95 41.56 6.23
C ILE A 465 16.52 40.15 6.63
N ALA A 466 15.41 40.03 7.37
CA ALA A 466 14.79 38.75 7.69
C ALA A 466 13.64 38.44 6.71
N MET A 467 13.61 37.20 6.21
CA MET A 467 12.62 36.71 5.25
C MET A 467 12.09 35.35 5.70
N SER A 468 10.81 35.11 5.47
CA SER A 468 10.21 33.77 5.56
C SER A 468 10.11 33.17 4.16
N LEU A 469 10.64 31.97 3.99
CA LEU A 469 10.43 31.12 2.82
C LEU A 469 9.37 30.08 3.17
N GLN A 470 8.24 30.08 2.47
CA GLN A 470 7.21 29.05 2.57
C GLN A 470 7.23 28.18 1.32
N TYR A 471 7.35 26.88 1.48
CA TYR A 471 7.53 25.95 0.37
C TYR A 471 6.93 24.59 0.68
N LEU A 472 6.74 23.78 -0.34
CA LEU A 472 6.37 22.38 -0.23
C LEU A 472 7.62 21.51 -0.37
N THR A 473 7.86 20.65 0.60
CA THR A 473 8.85 19.57 0.48
C THR A 473 8.19 18.30 -0.05
N SER A 474 8.98 17.24 -0.20
CA SER A 474 8.48 15.88 -0.40
C SER A 474 7.55 15.38 0.72
N THR A 475 7.39 16.07 1.84
CA THR A 475 6.65 15.57 3.01
C THR A 475 5.56 16.49 3.55
N ARG A 476 5.74 17.82 3.45
CA ARG A 476 4.81 18.81 4.01
C ARG A 476 5.06 20.21 3.47
N GLN A 477 4.16 21.13 3.81
CA GLN A 477 4.44 22.56 3.72
C GLN A 477 5.32 22.99 4.90
N GLU A 478 6.37 23.73 4.62
CA GLU A 478 7.31 24.27 5.61
C GLU A 478 7.40 25.79 5.50
N VAL A 479 7.86 26.41 6.58
CA VAL A 479 8.25 27.83 6.61
C VAL A 479 9.60 27.93 7.30
N THR A 480 10.61 28.43 6.58
CA THR A 480 11.97 28.64 7.09
C THR A 480 12.30 30.12 7.10
N ARG A 481 12.88 30.60 8.20
CA ARG A 481 13.38 31.98 8.31
C ARG A 481 14.82 32.04 7.82
N VAL A 482 15.12 33.00 6.97
CA VAL A 482 16.48 33.26 6.45
C VAL A 482 16.82 34.72 6.68
N GLU A 483 18.07 34.99 7.06
CA GLU A 483 18.62 36.34 7.23
C GLU A 483 19.66 36.62 6.16
N VAL A 484 19.66 37.84 5.63
CA VAL A 484 20.63 38.31 4.65
C VAL A 484 21.28 39.59 5.16
N ASP A 485 22.61 39.64 5.13
CA ASP A 485 23.36 40.86 5.40
C ASP A 485 23.48 41.68 4.10
N VAL A 486 23.02 42.94 4.13
CA VAL A 486 23.01 43.84 2.96
C VAL A 486 24.31 44.66 2.89
N THR A 487 25.22 44.49 3.85
CA THR A 487 26.48 45.23 3.93
C THR A 487 27.72 44.44 3.50
N ALA A 488 27.56 43.13 3.25
CA ALA A 488 28.63 42.28 2.73
C ALA A 488 28.65 42.33 1.20
N GLU A 489 29.74 42.84 0.63
CA GLU A 489 30.11 42.65 -0.79
C GLU A 489 30.89 41.35 -0.98
#